data_AF-A0A7C0ZUM8-F1
#
_entry.id   AF-A0A7C0ZUM8-F1
#
_cell.length_a   1.000
_cell.length_b   1.000
_cell.length_c   1.000
_cell.angle_alpha   90.00
_cell.angle_beta   90.00
_cell.angle_gamma   90.00
#
_symmetry.space_group_name_H-M   'P 1'
#
loop_
_entity.id
_entity.type
_entity.pdbx_description
1 polymer ?
#
loop_
_entity_poly.entity_id
_entity_poly.type
_entity_poly.pdbx_seq_one_letter_code
_entity_poly.pdbx_strand_id
1 'polypeptide(L)'
;RPPNNREPTEEEVKACTPYLDRQIEIIKPKIIVTLGNVATTYIFKKFGLKVESISRIHGKVFEVSTLLGKIKIIPMYHPATALYNPRMKDVLREDWKKLRGLL
;
A
#
# COMPACT_ATOMS: atom_id res chain seq x y z
N ARG A 1 2.61 -10.38 -15.44
CA ARG A 1 2.73 -8.90 -15.54
C ARG A 1 1.76 -8.44 -16.62
N PRO A 2 0.92 -7.42 -16.37
CA PRO A 2 0.04 -6.90 -17.41
C PRO A 2 0.83 -6.54 -18.68
N PRO A 3 0.29 -6.81 -19.88
CA PRO A 3 0.95 -6.47 -21.15
C PRO A 3 1.31 -4.98 -21.21
N ASN A 4 2.47 -4.63 -21.80
CA ASN A 4 2.92 -3.24 -21.97
C ASN A 4 3.01 -2.40 -20.68
N ASN A 5 3.12 -3.03 -19.51
CA ASN A 5 3.21 -2.35 -18.21
C ASN A 5 2.00 -1.46 -17.88
N ARG A 6 0.83 -1.72 -18.49
CA ARG A 6 -0.41 -1.07 -18.09
C ARG A 6 -0.73 -1.41 -16.63
N GLU A 7 -1.60 -0.60 -16.04
CA GLU A 7 -2.21 -0.97 -14.76
C GLU A 7 -3.07 -2.24 -14.93
N PRO A 8 -3.12 -3.12 -13.91
CA PRO A 8 -3.99 -4.28 -13.94
C PRO A 8 -5.46 -3.85 -13.97
N THR A 9 -6.31 -4.61 -14.67
CA THR A 9 -7.75 -4.36 -14.66
C THR A 9 -8.37 -4.78 -13.32
N GLU A 10 -9.61 -4.37 -13.06
CA GLU A 10 -10.30 -4.78 -11.83
C GLU A 10 -10.48 -6.31 -11.75
N GLU A 11 -10.71 -6.96 -12.89
CA GLU A 11 -10.82 -8.42 -12.98
C GLU A 11 -9.49 -9.10 -12.67
N GLU A 12 -8.38 -8.59 -13.20
CA GLU A 12 -7.04 -9.12 -12.92
C GLU A 12 -6.67 -8.95 -11.45
N VAL A 13 -7.00 -7.79 -10.86
CA VAL A 13 -6.83 -7.55 -9.42
C VAL A 13 -7.65 -8.56 -8.64
N LYS A 14 -8.96 -8.69 -8.92
CA LYS A 14 -9.86 -9.63 -8.23
C LYS A 14 -9.40 -11.08 -8.37
N ALA A 15 -8.88 -11.48 -9.52
CA ALA A 15 -8.36 -12.82 -9.75
C ALA A 15 -7.08 -13.12 -8.94
N CYS A 16 -6.21 -12.12 -8.75
CA CYS A 16 -4.91 -12.32 -8.09
C CYS A 16 -4.94 -12.04 -6.59
N THR A 17 -5.83 -11.19 -6.10
CA THR A 17 -5.83 -10.77 -4.69
C THR A 17 -6.12 -11.86 -3.66
N PRO A 18 -6.82 -12.97 -3.96
CA PRO A 18 -6.92 -14.10 -3.02
C PRO A 18 -5.56 -14.65 -2.57
N TYR A 19 -4.52 -14.57 -3.41
CA TYR A 19 -3.16 -14.97 -3.01
C TYR A 19 -2.57 -14.01 -1.98
N LEU A 20 -2.72 -12.69 -2.21
CA LEU A 20 -2.27 -11.67 -1.26
C LEU A 20 -3.01 -11.78 0.07
N ASP A 21 -4.32 -12.03 0.02
CA ASP A 21 -5.14 -12.24 1.20
C ASP A 21 -4.64 -13.40 2.03
N ARG A 22 -4.36 -14.53 1.37
CA ARG A 22 -3.82 -15.70 2.06
C ARG A 22 -2.44 -15.43 2.65
N GLN A 23 -1.59 -14.65 1.98
CA GLN A 23 -0.29 -14.24 2.51
C GLN A 23 -0.46 -13.37 3.77
N ILE A 24 -1.36 -12.40 3.76
CA ILE A 24 -1.65 -11.54 4.93
C ILE A 24 -2.15 -12.38 6.11
N GLU A 25 -3.03 -13.34 5.87
CA GLU A 25 -3.56 -14.25 6.90
C GLU A 25 -2.48 -15.12 7.55
N ILE A 26 -1.54 -15.63 6.75
CA ILE A 26 -0.45 -16.50 7.23
C ILE A 26 0.61 -15.67 7.97
N ILE A 27 1.03 -14.55 7.39
CA ILE A 27 2.11 -13.70 7.94
C ILE A 27 1.64 -12.97 9.20
N LYS A 28 0.36 -12.59 9.29
CA LYS A 28 -0.21 -11.78 10.37
C LYS A 28 0.61 -10.52 10.63
N PRO A 29 0.82 -9.66 9.61
CA PRO A 29 1.72 -8.52 9.73
C PRO A 29 1.19 -7.50 10.74
N LYS A 30 2.09 -6.95 11.57
CA LYS A 30 1.78 -5.78 12.42
C LYS A 30 1.68 -4.49 11.61
N ILE A 31 2.41 -4.43 10.48
CA ILE A 31 2.46 -3.27 9.59
C ILE A 31 2.36 -3.74 8.13
N ILE A 32 1.50 -3.08 7.34
CA ILE A 32 1.41 -3.24 5.89
C ILE A 32 1.77 -1.90 5.25
N VAL A 33 2.79 -1.90 4.39
CA VAL A 33 3.16 -0.74 3.58
C VAL A 33 2.68 -0.97 2.15
N THR A 34 1.84 -0.07 1.63
CA THR A 34 1.36 -0.16 0.23
C THR A 34 2.12 0.81 -0.65
N LEU A 35 2.50 0.36 -1.85
CA LEU A 35 3.27 1.15 -2.81
C LEU A 35 2.40 1.50 -4.02
N GLY A 36 1.95 2.76 -4.09
CA GLY A 36 1.13 3.28 -5.19
C GLY A 36 -0.39 3.08 -5.03
N ASN A 37 -1.14 3.60 -6.00
CA ASN A 37 -2.60 3.70 -5.95
C ASN A 37 -3.31 2.34 -5.98
N VAL A 38 -2.87 1.43 -6.84
CA VAL A 38 -3.51 0.10 -7.01
C VAL A 38 -3.46 -0.69 -5.70
N ALA A 39 -2.26 -0.83 -5.12
CA ALA A 39 -2.07 -1.55 -3.87
C ALA A 39 -2.81 -0.89 -2.70
N THR A 40 -2.73 0.44 -2.60
CA THR A 40 -3.38 1.21 -1.52
C THR A 40 -4.90 1.08 -1.61
N THR A 41 -5.48 1.24 -2.80
CA THR A 41 -6.93 1.11 -3.03
C THR A 41 -7.43 -0.26 -2.62
N TYR A 42 -6.73 -1.32 -3.02
CA TYR A 42 -7.12 -2.68 -2.67
C TYR A 42 -7.10 -2.91 -1.15
N ILE A 43 -5.99 -2.59 -0.49
CA ILE A 43 -5.83 -2.80 0.96
C ILE A 43 -6.81 -1.94 1.75
N PHE A 44 -7.03 -0.68 1.35
CA PHE A 44 -8.00 0.19 2.02
C PHE A 44 -9.41 -0.38 1.93
N LYS A 45 -9.86 -0.79 0.72
CA LYS A 45 -11.16 -1.46 0.55
C LYS A 45 -11.26 -2.71 1.42
N LYS A 46 -10.22 -3.55 1.43
CA LYS A 46 -10.18 -4.80 2.23
C LYS A 46 -10.40 -4.55 3.73
N PHE A 47 -9.80 -3.50 4.27
CA PHE A 47 -9.88 -3.18 5.70
C PHE A 47 -10.93 -2.10 6.02
N GLY A 48 -11.84 -1.80 5.09
CA GLY A 48 -12.93 -0.85 5.31
C GLY A 48 -12.51 0.62 5.46
N LEU A 49 -11.31 0.98 4.99
CA LEU A 49 -10.82 2.35 4.98
C LEU A 49 -11.31 3.11 3.74
N LYS A 50 -11.57 4.41 3.90
CA LYS A 50 -11.95 5.29 2.79
C LYS A 50 -10.78 5.48 1.83
N VAL A 51 -10.97 5.10 0.57
CA VAL A 51 -9.99 5.32 -0.50
C VAL A 51 -9.86 6.82 -0.79
N GLU A 52 -8.63 7.31 -0.77
CA GLU A 52 -8.27 8.70 -1.11
C GLU A 52 -7.04 8.73 -2.03
N SER A 53 -6.78 9.87 -2.67
CA SER A 53 -5.61 10.02 -3.54
C SER A 53 -4.32 9.83 -2.75
N ILE A 54 -3.35 9.11 -3.31
CA ILE A 54 -2.05 8.85 -2.65
C ILE A 54 -1.36 10.15 -2.19
N SER A 55 -1.54 11.24 -2.94
CA SER A 55 -1.03 12.57 -2.59
C SER A 55 -1.52 13.12 -1.26
N ARG A 56 -2.69 12.69 -0.76
CA ARG A 56 -3.25 13.14 0.52
C ARG A 56 -2.91 12.22 1.67
N ILE A 57 -2.62 10.95 1.40
CA ILE A 57 -2.53 9.90 2.42
C ILE A 57 -1.15 9.26 2.57
N HIS A 58 -0.20 9.56 1.66
CA HIS A 58 1.14 9.00 1.77
C HIS A 58 1.82 9.37 3.10
N GLY A 59 2.53 8.41 3.68
CA GLY A 59 3.26 8.58 4.94
C GLY A 59 2.37 8.71 6.19
N LYS A 60 1.04 8.62 6.07
CA LYS A 60 0.12 8.58 7.21
C LYS A 60 -0.06 7.14 7.70
N VAL A 61 -0.30 7.00 9.00
CA VAL A 61 -0.58 5.71 9.65
C VAL A 61 -2.08 5.55 9.82
N PHE A 62 -2.61 4.45 9.31
CA PHE A 62 -4.01 4.06 9.50
C PHE A 62 -4.03 2.79 10.34
N GLU A 63 -4.64 2.85 11.52
CA GLU A 63 -4.80 1.68 12.38
C GLU A 63 -6.14 1.01 12.12
N VAL A 64 -6.13 -0.30 11.91
CA VAL A 64 -7.34 -1.11 11.75
C VAL A 64 -7.34 -2.24 12.76
N SER A 65 -8.51 -2.47 13.36
CA SER A 65 -8.74 -3.59 14.27
C SER A 65 -9.26 -4.78 13.48
N THR A 66 -8.60 -5.93 13.64
CA THR A 66 -9.02 -7.21 13.06
C THR A 66 -9.25 -8.21 14.19
N LEU A 67 -9.86 -9.35 13.87
CA LEU A 67 -9.99 -10.47 14.82
C LEU A 67 -8.63 -10.99 15.33
N LEU A 68 -7.54 -10.74 14.58
CA LEU A 68 -6.19 -11.20 14.91
C LEU A 68 -5.35 -10.11 15.62
N GLY A 69 -5.93 -8.94 15.88
CA GLY A 69 -5.25 -7.80 16.50
C GLY A 69 -5.24 -6.55 15.62
N LYS A 70 -4.42 -5.57 16.01
CA LYS A 70 -4.27 -4.29 15.30
C LYS A 70 -3.23 -4.40 14.19
N ILE A 71 -3.56 -3.84 13.03
CA ILE A 71 -2.65 -3.70 11.90
C ILE A 71 -2.49 -2.20 11.59
N LYS A 72 -1.26 -1.75 11.38
CA LYS A 72 -0.95 -0.41 10.86
C LYS A 72 -0.80 -0.48 9.34
N ILE A 73 -1.54 0.33 8.61
CA ILE A 73 -1.45 0.43 7.15
C ILE A 73 -0.83 1.79 6.82
N ILE A 74 0.22 1.79 6.00
CA ILE A 74 0.99 2.99 5.66
C ILE A 74 1.10 3.09 4.13
N PRO A 75 0.28 3.93 3.48
CA PRO A 75 0.41 4.19 2.06
C PRO A 75 1.69 4.97 1.74
N MET A 76 2.35 4.62 0.65
CA MET A 76 3.50 5.34 0.11
C MET A 76 3.40 5.43 -1.41
N TYR A 77 4.09 6.41 -1.99
CA TYR A 77 4.24 6.46 -3.44
C TYR A 77 4.97 5.21 -3.96
N HIS A 78 4.61 4.79 -5.19
CA HIS A 78 5.35 3.73 -5.85
C HIS A 78 6.80 4.20 -6.16
N PRO A 79 7.85 3.41 -5.87
CA PRO A 79 9.24 3.86 -6.06
C PRO A 79 9.57 4.33 -7.48
N ALA A 80 8.90 3.78 -8.50
CA ALA A 80 9.07 4.20 -9.89
C ALA A 80 8.75 5.69 -10.13
N THR A 81 7.97 6.36 -9.27
CA THR A 81 7.71 7.81 -9.41
C THR A 81 9.00 8.63 -9.34
N ALA A 82 10.00 8.16 -8.59
CA ALA A 82 11.31 8.80 -8.49
C ALA A 82 12.18 8.65 -9.75
N LEU A 83 11.83 7.73 -10.66
CA LEU A 83 12.50 7.59 -11.96
C LEU A 83 12.07 8.71 -12.91
N TYR A 84 10.79 9.10 -12.85
CA TYR A 84 10.23 10.15 -13.72
C TYR A 84 10.32 11.55 -13.10
N ASN A 85 10.26 11.64 -11.78
CA ASN A 85 10.36 12.89 -11.03
C ASN A 85 11.40 12.74 -9.91
N PRO A 86 12.66 13.17 -10.12
CA PRO A 86 13.71 13.05 -9.12
C PRO A 86 13.39 13.69 -7.77
N ARG A 87 12.55 14.73 -7.71
CA ARG A 87 12.13 15.37 -6.45
C ARG A 87 11.35 14.43 -5.54
N MET A 88 10.72 13.39 -6.10
CA MET A 88 10.02 12.36 -5.32
C MET A 88 10.96 11.49 -4.49
N LYS A 89 12.28 11.49 -4.78
CA LYS A 89 13.25 10.74 -3.96
C LYS A 89 13.25 11.21 -2.52
N ASP A 90 13.18 12.51 -2.28
CA ASP A 90 13.22 13.05 -0.93
C ASP A 90 11.90 12.80 -0.20
N VAL A 91 10.77 12.90 -0.89
CA VAL A 91 9.44 12.52 -0.36
C VAL A 91 9.44 11.05 0.09
N LEU A 92 9.91 10.14 -0.78
CA LEU A 92 10.01 8.73 -0.44
C LEU A 92 10.94 8.49 0.75
N ARG A 93 12.12 9.14 0.78
CA ARG A 93 13.06 9.03 1.91
C ARG A 93 12.43 9.44 3.23
N GLU A 94 11.68 10.54 3.26
CA GLU A 94 10.98 10.98 4.46
C GLU A 94 9.90 9.99 4.91
N ASP A 95 9.14 9.41 3.96
CA ASP A 95 8.17 8.35 4.29
C ASP A 95 8.85 7.10 4.89
N TRP A 96 10.01 6.70 4.36
CA TRP A 96 10.80 5.59 4.93
C TRP A 96 11.38 5.92 6.31
N LYS A 97 11.81 7.15 6.55
CA LYS A 97 12.25 7.59 7.89
C LYS A 97 11.11 7.51 8.90
N LYS A 98 9.91 7.94 8.52
CA LYS A 98 8.70 7.80 9.36
C LYS A 98 8.41 6.34 9.68
N LEU A 99 8.46 5.47 8.67
CA LEU A 99 8.28 4.03 8.87
C LEU A 99 9.29 3.47 9.86
N ARG A 100 10.57 3.85 9.75
CA ARG A 100 11.62 3.41 10.68
C ARG A 100 11.32 3.77 12.14
N GLY A 101 10.69 4.93 12.39
CA GLY A 101 10.28 5.33 13.73
C GLY A 101 9.08 4.57 14.30
N LEU A 102 8.43 3.72 13.50
CA LEU A 102 7.25 2.92 13.89
C LEU A 102 7.56 1.43 14.09
N LEU A 103 8.78 1.00 13.73
CA LEU A 103 9.31 -0.35 13.93
C LEU A 103 9.94 -0.46 15.33
#